data_AF-A0A3A8Y3F6-F1
#
_entry.id   AF-A0A3A8Y3F6-F1
#
_cell.length_a   1.000
_cell.length_b   1.000
_cell.length_c   1.000
_cell.angle_alpha   90.00
_cell.angle_beta   90.00
_cell.angle_gamma   90.00
#
_symmetry.space_group_name_H-M   'P 1'
#
loop_
_entity.id
_entity.type
_entity.pdbx_description
1 polymer ?
#
loop_
_entity_poly.entity_id
_entity_poly.type
_entity_poly.pdbx_seq_one_letter_code
_entity_poly.pdbx_strand_id
1 'polypeptide(L)'
;MVTAVIENGNSTLVIDFPRNFMDMQIKLRSIGIQKNAEEIPLTNDKDDDIRVELDADSGIWSHFVRMFSETDSLVDVNTAIWAVLKADEVIKTELEQNIIHDQYDSVQKLLKDIEEMTISAGKYTESFYFPLKGMLDEDDEGEEYEYDEPYEIGNSFLHSYRYEIRDAVERDQSDIEDMTQFFKQSESVKEKLVSIVWTVDEVDENLYGCVNVRLKEPLTKEETEILKAWISGQNSDGYGEGFEQKAIEVEEGDLYVSFWHSGDDYFVYSQEEMDEYIHQQHDIQMGGM
;
A
#
# COMPACT_ATOMS: atom_id res chain seq x y z
N MET A 1 20.87 12.73 4.12
CA MET A 1 21.52 11.63 4.86
C MET A 1 21.84 12.13 6.27
N VAL A 2 21.85 11.23 7.26
CA VAL A 2 22.33 11.55 8.62
C VAL A 2 23.68 10.86 8.81
N THR A 3 24.62 11.55 9.42
CA THR A 3 25.96 11.05 9.74
C THR A 3 26.30 11.30 11.21
N ALA A 4 27.05 10.41 11.83
CA ALA A 4 27.69 10.65 13.13
C ALA A 4 29.20 10.76 12.96
N VAL A 5 29.79 11.78 13.58
CA VAL A 5 31.21 11.89 13.85
C VAL A 5 31.44 11.36 15.27
N ILE A 6 32.18 10.26 15.37
CA ILE A 6 32.45 9.55 16.63
C ILE A 6 33.94 9.67 16.95
N GLU A 7 34.26 10.25 18.09
CA GLU A 7 35.63 10.39 18.59
C GLU A 7 35.87 9.46 19.77
N ASN A 8 37.02 8.79 19.78
CA ASN A 8 37.52 7.97 20.89
C ASN A 8 39.02 8.23 21.07
N GLY A 9 39.37 9.06 22.05
CA GLY A 9 40.74 9.55 22.22
C GLY A 9 41.24 10.31 20.97
N ASN A 10 42.28 9.77 20.31
CA ASN A 10 42.86 10.35 19.08
C ASN A 10 42.28 9.77 17.79
N SER A 11 41.27 8.88 17.89
CA SER A 11 40.65 8.24 16.73
C SER A 11 39.32 8.90 16.41
N THR A 12 39.07 9.15 15.13
CA THR A 12 37.80 9.69 14.63
C THR A 12 37.22 8.72 13.60
N LEU A 13 35.92 8.48 13.70
CA LEU A 13 35.14 7.67 12.78
C LEU A 13 33.95 8.50 12.30
N VAL A 14 33.73 8.53 10.99
CA VAL A 14 32.50 9.08 10.40
C VAL A 14 31.68 7.93 9.86
N ILE A 15 30.42 7.83 10.29
CA ILE A 15 29.46 6.85 9.79
C ILE A 15 28.20 7.55 9.32
N ASP A 16 27.64 7.08 8.21
CA ASP A 16 26.29 7.37 7.74
C ASP A 16 25.27 6.38 8.33
N PHE A 17 24.03 6.83 8.39
CA PHE A 17 22.86 6.07 8.80
C PHE A 17 21.83 5.94 7.67
N PRO A 18 21.01 4.87 7.69
CA PRO A 18 21.03 3.79 8.68
C PRO A 18 22.13 2.74 8.40
N ARG A 19 22.56 2.00 9.42
CA ARG A 19 23.50 0.88 9.28
C ARG A 19 22.97 -0.38 9.97
N ASN A 20 23.31 -1.54 9.43
CA ASN A 20 23.00 -2.79 10.10
C ASN A 20 23.88 -2.97 11.36
N PHE A 21 23.40 -3.76 12.31
CA PHE A 21 24.07 -3.96 13.59
C PHE A 21 25.53 -4.43 13.45
N MET A 22 25.79 -5.44 12.62
CA MET A 22 27.12 -6.04 12.50
C MET A 22 28.15 -5.05 11.93
N ASP A 23 27.76 -4.31 10.90
CA ASP A 23 28.61 -3.31 10.28
C ASP A 23 28.87 -2.12 11.23
N MET A 24 27.85 -1.64 11.94
CA MET A 24 28.03 -0.62 12.98
C MET A 24 29.05 -1.06 14.04
N GLN A 25 28.96 -2.31 14.51
CA GLN A 25 29.90 -2.86 15.48
C GLN A 25 31.33 -3.01 14.93
N ILE A 26 31.47 -3.42 13.67
CA ILE A 26 32.78 -3.48 13.01
C ILE A 26 33.42 -2.09 12.95
N LYS A 27 32.63 -1.07 12.60
CA LYS A 27 33.09 0.33 12.53
C LYS A 27 33.51 0.85 13.89
N LEU A 28 32.71 0.67 14.93
CA LEU A 28 33.03 1.08 16.30
C LEU A 28 34.34 0.44 16.81
N ARG A 29 34.52 -0.87 16.57
CA ARG A 29 35.76 -1.57 16.95
C ARG A 29 36.99 -1.07 16.21
N SER A 30 36.84 -0.54 14.99
CA SER A 30 37.96 -0.01 14.21
C SER A 30 38.64 1.20 14.86
N ILE A 31 37.93 1.93 15.71
CA ILE A 31 38.47 3.03 16.53
C ILE A 31 38.61 2.66 18.01
N GLY A 32 38.59 1.36 18.33
CA GLY A 32 38.84 0.86 19.68
C GLY A 32 37.64 0.89 20.63
N ILE A 33 36.43 1.19 20.16
CA ILE A 33 35.22 1.14 20.98
C ILE A 33 34.74 -0.31 21.09
N GLN A 34 34.62 -0.82 22.31
CA GLN A 34 34.10 -2.17 22.61
C GLN A 34 32.64 -2.17 23.05
N LYS A 35 32.09 -0.99 23.40
CA LYS A 35 30.70 -0.81 23.82
C LYS A 35 29.76 -1.07 22.66
N ASN A 36 28.55 -1.52 22.98
CA ASN A 36 27.49 -1.61 21.99
C ASN A 36 26.99 -0.21 21.60
N ALA A 37 26.45 -0.07 20.39
CA ALA A 37 25.88 1.19 19.93
C ALA A 37 24.72 1.71 20.81
N GLU A 38 24.02 0.81 21.51
CA GLU A 38 22.97 1.15 22.50
C GLU A 38 23.52 1.82 23.77
N GLU A 39 24.82 1.64 24.06
CA GLU A 39 25.50 2.16 25.24
C GLU A 39 26.33 3.42 24.94
N ILE A 40 26.28 3.91 23.69
CA ILE A 40 27.07 5.06 23.23
C ILE A 40 26.14 6.27 23.10
N PRO A 41 26.17 7.21 24.06
CA PRO A 41 25.34 8.40 24.05
C PRO A 41 25.78 9.42 22.98
N LEU A 42 24.86 10.30 22.59
CA LEU A 42 25.10 11.42 21.66
C LEU A 42 25.72 12.65 22.35
N THR A 43 26.71 12.42 23.21
CA THR A 43 27.38 13.49 23.97
C THR A 43 28.55 14.08 23.18
N ASN A 44 28.74 15.40 23.26
CA ASN A 44 29.95 16.07 22.77
C ASN A 44 30.73 16.76 23.91
N ASP A 45 30.57 16.28 25.15
CA ASP A 45 31.32 16.80 26.29
C ASP A 45 32.80 16.42 26.19
N LYS A 46 33.67 17.38 26.46
CA LYS A 46 35.13 17.21 26.40
C LYS A 46 35.65 16.24 27.46
N ASP A 47 34.91 16.06 28.54
CA ASP A 47 35.27 15.15 29.64
C ASP A 47 34.88 13.69 29.35
N ASP A 48 34.11 13.41 28.29
CA ASP A 48 33.71 12.06 27.91
C ASP A 48 34.78 11.35 27.06
N ASP A 49 34.97 10.05 27.33
CA ASP A 49 35.89 9.18 26.59
C ASP A 49 35.47 8.99 25.12
N ILE A 50 34.16 8.93 24.88
CA ILE A 50 33.55 8.77 23.56
C ILE A 50 32.65 9.98 23.34
N ARG A 51 32.95 10.76 22.30
CA ARG A 51 32.10 11.86 21.85
C ARG A 51 31.42 11.52 20.54
N VAL A 52 30.19 11.95 20.38
CA VAL A 52 29.37 11.75 19.19
C VAL A 52 28.66 13.05 18.85
N GLU A 53 28.88 13.51 17.62
CA GLU A 53 28.18 14.65 17.04
C GLU A 53 27.40 14.18 15.80
N LEU A 54 26.13 14.55 15.72
CA LEU A 54 25.31 14.28 14.55
C LEU A 54 25.40 15.42 13.55
N ASP A 55 25.53 15.06 12.28
CA ASP A 55 25.41 15.96 11.15
C ASP A 55 24.38 15.40 10.15
N ALA A 56 23.76 16.27 9.37
CA ALA A 56 22.75 15.87 8.40
C ALA A 56 22.75 16.77 7.18
N ASP A 57 22.53 16.16 6.02
CA ASP A 57 22.30 16.91 4.78
C ASP A 57 21.03 17.78 4.89
N SER A 58 20.94 18.78 4.03
CA SER A 58 19.77 19.65 3.91
C SER A 58 18.46 18.87 3.69
N GLY A 59 17.35 19.47 4.13
CA GLY A 59 16.00 18.90 3.99
C GLY A 59 15.49 18.35 5.33
N ILE A 60 14.69 17.28 5.27
CA ILE A 60 14.02 16.72 6.45
C ILE A 60 15.03 16.30 7.53
N TRP A 61 16.20 15.78 7.13
CA TRP A 61 17.18 15.22 8.05
C TRP A 61 17.82 16.26 8.97
N SER A 62 17.93 17.51 8.53
CA SER A 62 18.44 18.63 9.33
C SER A 62 17.50 19.04 10.48
N HIS A 63 16.21 18.73 10.36
CA HIS A 63 15.23 18.90 11.41
C HIS A 63 15.15 17.63 12.27
N PHE A 64 15.16 16.47 11.62
CA PHE A 64 15.19 15.16 12.27
C PHE A 64 16.28 15.04 13.35
N VAL A 65 17.53 15.45 13.07
CA VAL A 65 18.61 15.35 14.06
C VAL A 65 18.42 16.22 15.30
N ARG A 66 17.54 17.23 15.26
CA ARG A 66 17.27 18.14 16.40
C ARG A 66 16.44 17.51 17.50
N MET A 67 15.75 16.41 17.20
CA MET A 67 14.92 15.70 18.17
C MET A 67 15.75 14.89 19.18
N PHE A 68 17.04 14.68 18.91
CA PHE A 68 17.91 13.88 19.75
C PHE A 68 18.59 14.75 20.82
N SER A 69 18.81 14.13 21.97
CA SER A 69 19.50 14.67 23.14
C SER A 69 20.78 13.89 23.41
N GLU A 70 21.63 14.43 24.29
CA GLU A 70 22.85 13.75 24.75
C GLU A 70 22.58 12.41 25.45
N THR A 71 21.34 12.17 25.89
CA THR A 71 20.94 10.90 26.54
C THR A 71 20.52 9.81 25.56
N ASP A 72 20.23 10.18 24.30
CA ASP A 72 19.94 9.21 23.24
C ASP A 72 21.22 8.52 22.78
N SER A 73 21.08 7.35 22.16
CA SER A 73 22.20 6.52 21.70
C SER A 73 22.31 6.46 20.18
N LEU A 74 23.44 5.92 19.67
CA LEU A 74 23.57 5.61 18.24
C LEU A 74 22.50 4.63 17.74
N VAL A 75 21.99 3.73 18.60
CA VAL A 75 20.88 2.83 18.26
C VAL A 75 19.57 3.60 18.13
N ASP A 76 19.33 4.60 18.97
CA ASP A 76 18.11 5.43 18.89
C ASP A 76 18.05 6.19 17.56
N VAL A 77 19.18 6.78 17.13
CA VAL A 77 19.30 7.42 15.80
C VAL A 77 18.97 6.45 14.68
N ASN A 78 19.60 5.28 14.71
CA ASN A 78 19.42 4.26 13.69
C ASN A 78 17.98 3.72 13.66
N THR A 79 17.35 3.56 14.83
CA THR A 79 15.96 3.09 14.98
C THR A 79 14.99 4.10 14.42
N ALA A 80 15.13 5.37 14.79
CA ALA A 80 14.29 6.45 14.31
C ALA A 80 14.39 6.63 12.79
N ILE A 81 15.60 6.56 12.21
CA ILE A 81 15.80 6.65 10.76
C ILE A 81 15.11 5.50 10.05
N TRP A 82 15.26 4.27 10.56
CA TRP A 82 14.56 3.12 9.99
C TRP A 82 13.04 3.26 10.06
N ALA A 83 12.51 3.82 11.15
CA ALA A 83 11.08 4.04 11.30
C ALA A 83 10.55 5.03 10.25
N VAL A 84 11.25 6.14 10.00
CA VAL A 84 10.87 7.10 8.96
C VAL A 84 10.99 6.50 7.56
N LEU A 85 12.07 5.78 7.27
CA LEU A 85 12.28 5.17 5.95
C LEU A 85 11.29 4.05 5.63
N LYS A 86 10.76 3.36 6.66
CA LYS A 86 9.82 2.24 6.52
C LYS A 86 8.37 2.63 6.81
N ALA A 87 8.09 3.90 7.08
CA ALA A 87 6.74 4.39 7.29
C ALA A 87 5.87 4.07 6.06
N ASP A 88 4.59 3.75 6.28
CA ASP A 88 3.64 3.51 5.19
C ASP A 88 3.62 4.74 4.27
N GLU A 89 3.64 4.53 2.96
CA GLU A 89 3.63 5.62 1.97
C GLU A 89 2.43 6.55 2.18
N VAL A 90 1.31 6.02 2.68
CA VAL A 90 0.10 6.80 2.96
C VAL A 90 0.30 7.87 4.05
N ILE A 91 1.21 7.65 5.01
CA ILE A 91 1.49 8.62 6.09
C ILE A 91 2.73 9.46 5.83
N LYS A 92 3.52 9.11 4.81
CA LYS A 92 4.87 9.64 4.61
C LYS A 92 4.92 11.14 4.44
N THR A 93 3.98 11.69 3.68
CA THR A 93 3.90 13.15 3.46
C THR A 93 3.62 13.89 4.76
N GLU A 94 2.67 13.41 5.57
CA GLU A 94 2.32 14.03 6.87
C GLU A 94 3.47 13.89 7.88
N LEU A 95 4.06 12.70 7.98
CA LEU A 95 5.24 12.44 8.81
C LEU A 95 6.40 13.39 8.45
N GLU A 96 6.71 13.56 7.17
CA GLU A 96 7.76 14.48 6.72
C GLU A 96 7.46 15.93 7.11
N GLN A 97 6.20 16.39 7.00
CA GLN A 97 5.81 17.71 7.46
C GLN A 97 5.99 17.87 8.97
N ASN A 98 5.60 16.87 9.77
CA ASN A 98 5.77 16.91 11.21
C ASN A 98 7.26 16.96 11.61
N ILE A 99 8.13 16.27 10.88
CA ILE A 99 9.59 16.35 11.06
C ILE A 99 10.10 17.76 10.70
N ILE A 100 9.75 18.30 9.52
CA ILE A 100 10.20 19.63 9.08
C ILE A 100 9.74 20.74 10.05
N HIS A 101 8.59 20.56 10.68
CA HIS A 101 8.04 21.49 11.65
C HIS A 101 8.50 21.26 13.10
N ASP A 102 9.54 20.45 13.30
CA ASP A 102 10.17 20.17 14.60
C ASP A 102 9.15 19.70 15.67
N GLN A 103 8.17 18.86 15.28
CA GLN A 103 7.10 18.42 16.19
C GLN A 103 7.52 17.31 17.17
N TYR A 104 8.67 16.67 16.92
CA TYR A 104 9.20 15.59 17.75
C TYR A 104 10.36 16.06 18.62
N ASP A 105 10.32 15.71 19.89
CA ASP A 105 11.32 16.03 20.91
C ASP A 105 12.01 14.77 21.47
N SER A 106 11.67 13.60 20.94
CA SER A 106 12.18 12.30 21.38
C SER A 106 11.87 11.21 20.36
N VAL A 107 12.69 10.14 20.37
CA VAL A 107 12.46 8.94 19.54
C VAL A 107 11.12 8.29 19.88
N GLN A 108 10.75 8.22 21.15
CA GLN A 108 9.51 7.56 21.58
C GLN A 108 8.28 8.30 21.05
N LYS A 109 8.29 9.64 21.03
CA LYS A 109 7.20 10.43 20.47
C LYS A 109 7.06 10.24 18.96
N LEU A 110 8.19 10.24 18.23
CA LEU A 110 8.20 9.93 16.79
C LEU A 110 7.62 8.54 16.50
N LEU A 111 8.12 7.50 17.19
CA LEU A 111 7.69 6.12 16.95
C LEU A 111 6.20 5.93 17.25
N LYS A 112 5.73 6.53 18.35
CA LYS A 112 4.32 6.48 18.74
C LYS A 112 3.43 7.17 17.71
N ASP A 113 3.83 8.35 17.22
CA ASP A 113 3.06 9.10 16.23
C ASP A 113 3.02 8.37 14.88
N ILE A 114 4.14 7.76 14.45
CA ILE A 114 4.16 6.88 13.26
C ILE A 114 3.15 5.74 13.41
N GLU A 115 3.11 5.09 14.58
CA GLU A 115 2.14 4.02 14.85
C GLU A 115 0.70 4.54 14.82
N GLU A 116 0.41 5.66 15.49
CA GLU A 116 -0.93 6.28 15.52
C GLU A 116 -1.39 6.72 14.14
N MET A 117 -0.53 7.39 13.36
CA MET A 117 -0.81 7.76 11.96
C MET A 117 -1.07 6.53 11.10
N THR A 118 -0.26 5.48 11.23
CA THR A 118 -0.42 4.24 10.44
C THR A 118 -1.74 3.55 10.76
N ILE A 119 -2.12 3.48 12.04
CA ILE A 119 -3.41 2.91 12.46
C ILE A 119 -4.56 3.76 11.90
N SER A 120 -4.49 5.08 12.06
CA SER A 120 -5.52 6.02 11.59
C SER A 120 -5.73 5.92 10.08
N ALA A 121 -4.64 5.78 9.32
CA ALA A 121 -4.65 5.69 7.88
C ALA A 121 -4.96 4.29 7.32
N GLY A 122 -5.26 3.34 8.21
CA GLY A 122 -5.65 1.97 7.85
C GLY A 122 -4.43 1.07 7.71
N LYS A 123 -4.01 0.52 8.85
CA LYS A 123 -2.85 -0.39 8.98
C LYS A 123 -3.04 -1.72 8.25
N TYR A 124 -4.27 -2.19 8.12
CA TYR A 124 -4.59 -3.47 7.51
C TYR A 124 -5.15 -3.26 6.11
N THR A 125 -4.77 -4.14 5.19
CA THR A 125 -5.24 -4.14 3.81
C THR A 125 -5.86 -5.48 3.48
N GLU A 126 -7.03 -5.45 2.85
CA GLU A 126 -7.71 -6.65 2.32
C GLU A 126 -8.12 -6.40 0.87
N SER A 127 -8.05 -7.43 0.03
CA SER A 127 -8.46 -7.39 -1.36
C SER A 127 -9.57 -8.39 -1.62
N PHE A 128 -10.60 -7.95 -2.35
CA PHE A 128 -11.74 -8.77 -2.74
C PHE A 128 -11.85 -8.85 -4.26
N TYR A 129 -11.92 -10.07 -4.79
CA TYR A 129 -11.90 -10.36 -6.21
C TYR A 129 -13.27 -10.81 -6.71
N PHE A 130 -13.62 -10.41 -7.93
CA PHE A 130 -14.86 -10.81 -8.59
C PHE A 130 -14.63 -10.94 -10.11
N PRO A 131 -15.37 -11.81 -10.80
CA PRO A 131 -15.22 -11.99 -12.24
C PRO A 131 -15.70 -10.74 -12.99
N LEU A 132 -15.06 -10.49 -14.13
CA LEU A 132 -15.43 -9.43 -15.07
C LEU A 132 -16.16 -10.02 -16.27
N LYS A 133 -17.08 -9.24 -16.86
CA LYS A 133 -17.67 -9.53 -18.15
C LYS A 133 -17.35 -8.41 -19.13
N GLY A 134 -16.81 -8.76 -20.29
CA GLY A 134 -16.49 -7.81 -21.36
C GLY A 134 -17.47 -7.93 -22.53
N MET A 135 -17.92 -6.81 -23.05
CA MET A 135 -18.71 -6.71 -24.28
C MET A 135 -17.98 -5.78 -25.25
N LEU A 136 -17.67 -6.24 -26.45
CA LEU A 136 -17.00 -5.44 -27.48
C LEU A 136 -18.02 -5.04 -28.55
N ASP A 137 -18.07 -3.75 -28.84
CA ASP A 137 -18.76 -3.16 -29.98
C ASP A 137 -17.69 -2.78 -31.02
N GLU A 138 -17.59 -3.52 -32.12
CA GLU A 138 -16.51 -3.35 -33.10
C GLU A 138 -16.75 -2.12 -34.00
N ASP A 139 -15.68 -1.38 -34.29
CA ASP A 139 -15.73 -0.30 -35.27
C ASP A 139 -15.86 -0.88 -36.69
N ASP A 140 -17.09 -0.93 -37.21
CA ASP A 140 -17.36 -1.43 -38.57
C ASP A 140 -16.86 -0.41 -39.63
N GLU A 141 -15.60 -0.55 -40.07
CA GLU A 141 -15.08 0.12 -41.28
C GLU A 141 -15.56 -0.57 -42.59
N GLY A 142 -16.43 -1.59 -42.50
CA GLY A 142 -16.95 -2.39 -43.61
C GLY A 142 -18.21 -1.80 -44.26
N GLU A 143 -18.30 -1.90 -45.58
CA GLU A 143 -19.43 -1.36 -46.35
C GLU A 143 -20.79 -1.96 -45.97
N GLU A 144 -21.73 -1.08 -45.63
CA GLU A 144 -23.19 -1.22 -45.81
C GLU A 144 -23.79 -2.57 -45.36
N TYR A 145 -24.51 -2.53 -44.22
CA TYR A 145 -25.55 -3.48 -43.75
C TYR A 145 -25.15 -4.59 -42.74
N GLU A 146 -24.83 -4.22 -41.49
CA GLU A 146 -25.55 -4.59 -40.23
C GLU A 146 -24.80 -3.90 -39.08
N TYR A 147 -25.49 -3.20 -38.17
CA TYR A 147 -24.84 -2.86 -36.89
C TYR A 147 -24.64 -4.20 -36.17
N ASP A 148 -23.42 -4.69 -36.07
CA ASP A 148 -23.16 -5.89 -35.25
C ASP A 148 -23.49 -5.53 -33.80
N GLU A 149 -24.31 -6.38 -33.14
CA GLU A 149 -24.62 -6.16 -31.73
C GLU A 149 -23.36 -6.45 -30.89
N PRO A 150 -23.11 -5.68 -29.81
CA PRO A 150 -21.96 -5.93 -28.95
C PRO A 150 -21.94 -7.38 -28.48
N TYR A 151 -20.77 -8.02 -28.58
CA TYR A 151 -20.62 -9.44 -28.28
C TYR A 151 -19.67 -9.69 -27.11
N GLU A 152 -19.88 -10.82 -26.42
CA GLU A 152 -19.11 -11.17 -25.24
C GLU A 152 -17.70 -11.64 -25.60
N ILE A 153 -16.69 -11.07 -24.93
CA ILE A 153 -15.29 -11.41 -25.09
C ILE A 153 -14.76 -12.25 -23.92
N GLY A 154 -13.74 -13.07 -24.21
CA GLY A 154 -13.08 -13.90 -23.21
C GLY A 154 -12.10 -13.13 -22.33
N ASN A 155 -11.77 -13.70 -21.17
CA ASN A 155 -10.86 -13.08 -20.21
C ASN A 155 -9.47 -12.78 -20.78
N SER A 156 -8.95 -13.61 -21.69
CA SER A 156 -7.67 -13.36 -22.37
C SER A 156 -7.63 -12.03 -23.13
N PHE A 157 -8.77 -11.59 -23.66
CA PHE A 157 -8.89 -10.29 -24.34
C PHE A 157 -8.97 -9.15 -23.32
N LEU A 158 -9.74 -9.32 -22.23
CA LEU A 158 -9.72 -8.36 -21.12
C LEU A 158 -8.31 -8.18 -20.56
N HIS A 159 -7.57 -9.29 -20.41
CA HIS A 159 -6.19 -9.28 -19.94
C HIS A 159 -5.24 -8.51 -20.85
N SER A 160 -5.39 -8.59 -22.19
CA SER A 160 -4.57 -7.78 -23.11
C SER A 160 -4.77 -6.28 -22.93
N TYR A 161 -5.98 -5.86 -22.53
CA TYR A 161 -6.36 -4.46 -22.28
C TYR A 161 -6.39 -4.07 -20.79
N ARG A 162 -5.73 -4.85 -19.92
CA ARG A 162 -5.77 -4.63 -18.46
C ARG A 162 -5.31 -3.25 -18.01
N TYR A 163 -4.42 -2.59 -18.76
CA TYR A 163 -3.92 -1.26 -18.40
C TYR A 163 -4.94 -0.18 -18.69
N GLU A 164 -5.58 -0.27 -19.85
CA GLU A 164 -6.67 0.59 -20.32
C GLU A 164 -7.89 0.45 -19.43
N ILE A 165 -8.25 -0.80 -19.09
CA ILE A 165 -9.34 -1.09 -18.15
C ILE A 165 -9.02 -0.49 -16.77
N ARG A 166 -7.80 -0.70 -16.25
CA ARG A 166 -7.42 -0.13 -14.95
C ARG A 166 -7.47 1.40 -14.95
N ASP A 167 -6.94 2.05 -15.98
CA ASP A 167 -6.99 3.52 -16.12
C ASP A 167 -8.43 4.03 -16.18
N ALA A 168 -9.31 3.33 -16.91
CA ALA A 168 -10.73 3.64 -16.95
C ALA A 168 -11.38 3.55 -15.56
N VAL A 169 -11.12 2.48 -14.79
CA VAL A 169 -11.64 2.32 -13.42
C VAL A 169 -11.13 3.43 -12.50
N GLU A 170 -9.83 3.72 -12.53
CA GLU A 170 -9.20 4.76 -11.69
C GLU A 170 -9.77 6.15 -12.01
N ARG A 171 -9.89 6.49 -13.29
CA ARG A 171 -10.48 7.74 -13.74
C ARG A 171 -11.92 7.87 -13.29
N ASP A 172 -12.71 6.82 -13.49
CA ASP A 172 -14.13 6.85 -13.20
C ASP A 172 -14.41 7.06 -11.70
N GLN A 173 -13.61 6.41 -10.88
CA GLN A 173 -13.74 6.48 -9.44
C GLN A 173 -13.22 7.80 -8.85
N SER A 174 -12.26 8.45 -9.53
CA SER A 174 -11.72 9.74 -9.08
C SER A 174 -12.76 10.87 -9.04
N ASP A 175 -13.83 10.74 -9.81
CA ASP A 175 -14.96 11.67 -9.83
C ASP A 175 -16.02 11.36 -8.75
N ILE A 176 -15.86 10.27 -8.00
CA ILE A 176 -16.81 9.82 -6.97
C ILE A 176 -16.30 10.25 -5.59
N GLU A 177 -17.22 10.71 -4.73
CA GLU A 177 -16.92 10.92 -3.31
C GLU A 177 -16.48 9.60 -2.66
N ASP A 178 -15.65 9.68 -1.61
CA ASP A 178 -15.13 8.52 -0.89
C ASP A 178 -16.19 7.43 -0.66
N MET A 179 -15.98 6.29 -1.33
CA MET A 179 -16.96 5.20 -1.40
C MET A 179 -17.32 4.62 -0.02
N THR A 180 -16.46 4.81 0.98
CA THR A 180 -16.73 4.39 2.36
C THR A 180 -17.96 5.10 2.95
N GLN A 181 -18.30 6.30 2.48
CA GLN A 181 -19.45 7.09 2.97
C GLN A 181 -20.80 6.46 2.61
N PHE A 182 -20.84 5.68 1.52
CA PHE A 182 -22.04 4.96 1.09
C PHE A 182 -22.28 3.66 1.87
N PHE A 183 -21.28 3.20 2.63
CA PHE A 183 -21.41 2.03 3.49
C PHE A 183 -22.25 2.34 4.74
N LYS A 184 -23.39 1.65 4.89
CA LYS A 184 -24.38 1.85 5.96
C LYS A 184 -24.92 0.55 6.58
N GLN A 185 -24.38 -0.59 6.17
CA GLN A 185 -24.90 -1.92 6.49
C GLN A 185 -24.50 -2.38 7.89
N SER A 186 -23.35 -1.91 8.40
CA SER A 186 -22.88 -2.23 9.75
C SER A 186 -22.02 -1.10 10.31
N GLU A 187 -22.38 -0.59 11.49
CA GLU A 187 -21.55 0.43 12.16
C GLU A 187 -20.18 -0.14 12.57
N SER A 188 -20.09 -1.44 12.94
CA SER A 188 -18.80 -2.04 13.33
C SER A 188 -17.81 -2.12 12.16
N VAL A 189 -18.28 -2.45 10.96
CA VAL A 189 -17.46 -2.44 9.75
C VAL A 189 -17.08 -1.01 9.39
N LYS A 190 -18.04 -0.08 9.48
CA LYS A 190 -17.85 1.33 9.17
C LYS A 190 -16.79 2.00 10.05
N GLU A 191 -16.75 1.68 11.34
CA GLU A 191 -15.74 2.22 12.27
C GLU A 191 -14.31 1.79 11.90
N LYS A 192 -14.16 0.59 11.32
CA LYS A 192 -12.88 0.02 10.87
C LYS A 192 -12.48 0.50 9.48
N LEU A 193 -13.43 0.82 8.62
CA LEU A 193 -13.20 1.17 7.22
C LEU A 193 -12.49 2.53 7.08
N VAL A 194 -11.39 2.56 6.34
CA VAL A 194 -10.62 3.78 6.03
C VAL A 194 -10.75 4.15 4.56
N SER A 195 -10.59 3.19 3.65
CA SER A 195 -10.79 3.41 2.23
C SER A 195 -11.31 2.13 1.57
N ILE A 196 -12.07 2.29 0.50
CA ILE A 196 -12.50 1.20 -0.36
C ILE A 196 -12.41 1.65 -1.82
N VAL A 197 -11.58 0.96 -2.60
CA VAL A 197 -11.17 1.40 -3.93
C VAL A 197 -11.29 0.25 -4.91
N TRP A 198 -12.11 0.42 -5.94
CA TRP A 198 -12.20 -0.54 -7.06
C TRP A 198 -11.02 -0.36 -8.01
N THR A 199 -10.58 -1.47 -8.58
CA THR A 199 -9.54 -1.57 -9.60
C THR A 199 -9.71 -2.91 -10.32
N VAL A 200 -8.73 -3.29 -11.14
CA VAL A 200 -8.59 -4.64 -11.69
C VAL A 200 -7.22 -5.19 -11.35
N ASP A 201 -7.13 -6.50 -11.18
CA ASP A 201 -5.87 -7.17 -10.87
C ASP A 201 -5.73 -8.50 -11.62
N GLU A 202 -4.48 -8.89 -11.87
CA GLU A 202 -4.13 -10.12 -12.57
C GLU A 202 -3.92 -11.25 -11.56
N VAL A 203 -4.69 -12.32 -11.71
CA VAL A 203 -4.56 -13.55 -10.92
C VAL A 203 -4.53 -14.74 -11.87
N ASP A 204 -3.42 -15.49 -11.84
CA ASP A 204 -3.23 -16.69 -12.67
C ASP A 204 -3.50 -16.45 -14.17
N GLU A 205 -2.83 -15.43 -14.74
CA GLU A 205 -2.95 -14.99 -16.14
C GLU A 205 -4.35 -14.49 -16.57
N ASN A 206 -5.31 -14.40 -15.63
CA ASN A 206 -6.64 -13.88 -15.87
C ASN A 206 -6.83 -12.52 -15.17
N LEU A 207 -7.62 -11.63 -15.79
CA LEU A 207 -7.98 -10.34 -15.22
C LEU A 207 -9.27 -10.45 -14.39
N TYR A 208 -9.22 -9.99 -13.14
CA TYR A 208 -10.37 -9.92 -12.25
C TYR A 208 -10.63 -8.48 -11.83
N GLY A 209 -11.88 -8.19 -11.50
CA GLY A 209 -12.21 -7.00 -10.75
C GLY A 209 -11.70 -7.17 -9.33
N CYS A 210 -11.17 -6.10 -8.75
CA CYS A 210 -10.59 -6.10 -7.42
C CYS A 210 -11.09 -4.89 -6.63
N VAL A 211 -11.45 -5.09 -5.36
CA VAL A 211 -11.67 -4.00 -4.40
C VAL A 211 -10.58 -4.06 -3.34
N ASN A 212 -9.77 -3.01 -3.29
CA ASN A 212 -8.75 -2.80 -2.27
C ASN A 212 -9.34 -2.02 -1.09
N VAL A 213 -9.25 -2.60 0.10
CA VAL A 213 -9.84 -2.07 1.32
C VAL A 213 -8.73 -1.78 2.33
N ARG A 214 -8.70 -0.56 2.88
CA ARG A 214 -7.87 -0.22 4.05
C ARG A 214 -8.72 -0.16 5.31
N LEU A 215 -8.19 -0.74 6.38
CA LEU A 215 -8.87 -0.94 7.65
C LEU A 215 -7.98 -0.55 8.83
N LYS A 216 -8.59 0.05 9.86
CA LYS A 216 -7.93 0.34 11.15
C LYS A 216 -7.69 -0.93 11.97
N GLU A 217 -8.60 -1.89 11.86
CA GLU A 217 -8.56 -3.19 12.53
C GLU A 217 -9.06 -4.29 11.58
N PRO A 218 -8.63 -5.56 11.74
CA PRO A 218 -9.09 -6.66 10.89
C PRO A 218 -10.60 -6.88 10.99
N LEU A 219 -11.21 -7.34 9.89
CA LEU A 219 -12.59 -7.78 9.89
C LEU A 219 -12.71 -9.16 10.55
N THR A 220 -13.82 -9.37 11.24
CA THR A 220 -14.26 -10.73 11.59
C THR A 220 -14.86 -11.42 10.36
N LYS A 221 -15.05 -12.75 10.42
CA LYS A 221 -15.69 -13.49 9.32
C LYS A 221 -17.09 -12.95 8.98
N GLU A 222 -17.90 -12.64 9.98
CA GLU A 222 -19.24 -12.07 9.76
C GLU A 222 -19.17 -10.69 9.11
N GLU A 223 -18.26 -9.83 9.57
CA GLU A 223 -18.02 -8.51 8.99
C GLU A 223 -17.52 -8.58 7.53
N THR A 224 -16.68 -9.58 7.24
CA THR A 224 -16.18 -9.85 5.89
C THR A 224 -17.35 -10.18 4.95
N GLU A 225 -18.27 -11.05 5.36
CA GLU A 225 -19.44 -11.42 4.55
C GLU A 225 -20.39 -10.23 4.34
N ILE A 226 -20.57 -9.36 5.35
CA ILE A 226 -21.33 -8.12 5.20
C ILE A 226 -20.68 -7.22 4.14
N LEU A 227 -19.36 -7.07 4.17
CA LEU A 227 -18.63 -6.25 3.21
C LEU A 227 -18.70 -6.83 1.79
N LYS A 228 -18.52 -8.14 1.61
CA LYS A 228 -18.67 -8.82 0.32
C LYS A 228 -20.07 -8.64 -0.27
N ALA A 229 -21.11 -8.81 0.54
CA ALA A 229 -22.48 -8.62 0.09
C ALA A 229 -22.73 -7.17 -0.36
N TRP A 230 -22.13 -6.19 0.33
CA TRP A 230 -22.20 -4.80 -0.08
C TRP A 230 -21.42 -4.53 -1.39
N ILE A 231 -20.20 -5.06 -1.53
CA ILE A 231 -19.40 -4.97 -2.77
C ILE A 231 -20.20 -5.56 -3.94
N SER A 232 -20.78 -6.75 -3.78
CA SER A 232 -21.63 -7.36 -4.80
C SER A 232 -22.81 -6.47 -5.19
N GLY A 233 -23.44 -5.78 -4.22
CA GLY A 233 -24.52 -4.83 -4.50
C GLY A 233 -24.02 -3.61 -5.28
N GLN A 234 -22.85 -3.07 -4.93
CA GLN A 234 -22.24 -1.96 -5.66
C GLN A 234 -21.84 -2.36 -7.09
N ASN A 235 -21.35 -3.59 -7.28
CA ASN A 235 -21.00 -4.10 -8.60
C ASN A 235 -22.23 -4.27 -9.51
N SER A 236 -23.39 -4.63 -8.94
CA SER A 236 -24.60 -4.94 -9.72
C SER A 236 -25.49 -3.75 -10.06
N ASP A 237 -25.68 -2.81 -9.13
CA ASP A 237 -26.75 -1.76 -9.20
C ASP A 237 -26.25 -0.40 -8.69
N GLY A 238 -24.96 -0.31 -8.35
CA GLY A 238 -24.33 0.89 -7.83
C GLY A 238 -23.27 1.41 -8.78
N TYR A 239 -22.06 1.56 -8.25
CA TYR A 239 -20.90 1.99 -9.04
C TYR A 239 -20.69 1.14 -10.32
N GLY A 240 -20.80 -0.18 -10.22
CA GLY A 240 -20.54 -1.08 -11.33
C GLY A 240 -21.50 -0.92 -12.51
N GLU A 241 -22.80 -0.70 -12.25
CA GLU A 241 -23.79 -0.44 -13.31
C GLU A 241 -23.45 0.86 -14.07
N GLY A 242 -23.04 1.89 -13.33
CA GLY A 242 -22.63 3.16 -13.93
C GLY A 242 -21.35 3.03 -14.75
N PHE A 243 -20.40 2.19 -14.31
CA PHE A 243 -19.15 1.93 -15.01
C PHE A 243 -19.36 1.13 -16.31
N GLU A 244 -20.25 0.12 -16.28
CA GLU A 244 -20.55 -0.73 -17.45
C GLU A 244 -21.02 0.07 -18.67
N GLN A 245 -21.64 1.24 -18.47
CA GLN A 245 -22.14 2.10 -19.55
C GLN A 245 -21.05 2.97 -20.21
N LYS A 246 -19.80 2.89 -19.74
CA LYS A 246 -18.70 3.75 -20.19
C LYS A 246 -17.80 2.97 -21.13
N ALA A 247 -17.78 3.37 -22.40
CA ALA A 247 -16.92 2.79 -23.41
C ALA A 247 -15.44 3.06 -23.09
N ILE A 248 -14.63 2.02 -23.27
CA ILE A 248 -13.17 2.07 -23.23
C ILE A 248 -12.72 1.86 -24.67
N GLU A 249 -12.19 2.90 -25.29
CA GLU A 249 -11.69 2.86 -26.67
C GLU A 249 -10.46 1.91 -26.74
N VAL A 250 -10.59 0.84 -27.51
CA VAL A 250 -9.54 -0.15 -27.79
C VAL A 250 -9.29 -0.23 -29.31
N GLU A 251 -8.27 -0.98 -29.75
CA GLU A 251 -7.93 -1.04 -31.17
C GLU A 251 -9.06 -1.60 -32.04
N GLU A 252 -9.86 -2.52 -31.49
CA GLU A 252 -10.96 -3.19 -32.19
C GLU A 252 -12.31 -2.45 -32.11
N GLY A 253 -12.44 -1.40 -31.30
CA GLY A 253 -13.68 -0.64 -31.11
C GLY A 253 -13.92 -0.20 -29.66
N ASP A 254 -15.18 -0.18 -29.24
CA ASP A 254 -15.59 0.23 -27.90
C ASP A 254 -15.78 -0.99 -26.98
N LEU A 255 -14.92 -1.10 -25.96
CA LEU A 255 -15.00 -2.13 -24.93
C LEU A 255 -15.82 -1.65 -23.72
N TYR A 256 -16.83 -2.42 -23.35
CA TYR A 256 -17.62 -2.23 -22.13
C TYR A 256 -17.30 -3.34 -21.13
N VAL A 257 -17.03 -2.97 -19.88
CA VAL A 257 -16.67 -3.92 -18.81
C VAL A 257 -17.69 -3.84 -17.68
N SER A 258 -18.32 -4.97 -17.39
CA SER A 258 -19.21 -5.13 -16.23
C SER A 258 -18.50 -5.84 -15.09
N PHE A 259 -18.75 -5.34 -13.88
CA PHE A 259 -18.27 -5.91 -12.61
C PHE A 259 -19.18 -6.99 -12.05
N TRP A 260 -20.30 -7.28 -12.72
CA TRP A 260 -21.31 -8.19 -12.24
C TRP A 260 -21.95 -8.95 -13.40
N HIS A 261 -22.37 -10.18 -13.15
CA HIS A 261 -23.24 -10.91 -14.06
C HIS A 261 -24.18 -11.82 -13.26
N SER A 262 -25.33 -12.14 -13.86
CA SER A 262 -26.34 -13.01 -13.23
C SER A 262 -26.04 -14.51 -13.33
N GLY A 263 -24.80 -14.87 -13.69
CA GLY A 263 -24.37 -16.27 -13.84
C GLY A 263 -24.16 -16.94 -12.49
N ASP A 264 -24.25 -18.28 -12.47
CA ASP A 264 -24.04 -19.06 -11.25
C ASP A 264 -22.57 -19.06 -10.78
N ASP A 265 -21.66 -18.57 -11.62
CA ASP A 265 -20.23 -18.44 -11.40
C ASP A 265 -19.79 -17.05 -10.91
N TYR A 266 -20.73 -16.13 -10.65
CA TYR A 266 -20.41 -14.85 -10.02
C TYR A 266 -20.04 -15.03 -8.54
N PHE A 267 -18.94 -14.40 -8.12
CA PHE A 267 -18.48 -14.43 -6.73
C PHE A 267 -17.85 -13.10 -6.31
N VAL A 268 -17.71 -12.93 -4.99
CA VAL A 268 -16.82 -11.93 -4.38
C VAL A 268 -15.96 -12.66 -3.36
N TYR A 269 -14.72 -12.95 -3.71
CA TYR A 269 -13.80 -13.74 -2.91
C TYR A 269 -12.78 -12.87 -2.19
N SER A 270 -12.47 -13.19 -0.94
CA SER A 270 -11.27 -12.68 -0.30
C SER A 270 -10.02 -13.24 -0.98
N GLN A 271 -8.84 -12.69 -0.68
CA GLN A 271 -7.58 -13.27 -1.15
C GLN A 271 -7.46 -14.77 -0.84
N GLU A 272 -7.80 -15.18 0.39
CA GLU A 272 -7.71 -16.60 0.80
C GLU A 272 -8.63 -17.50 -0.05
N GLU A 273 -9.86 -17.04 -0.32
CA GLU A 273 -10.82 -17.79 -1.14
C GLU A 273 -10.41 -17.82 -2.62
N MET A 274 -9.82 -16.71 -3.11
CA MET A 274 -9.29 -16.63 -4.46
C MET A 274 -8.12 -17.59 -4.65
N ASP A 275 -7.20 -17.65 -3.68
CA ASP A 275 -6.09 -18.61 -3.70
C ASP A 275 -6.63 -20.04 -3.73
N GLU A 276 -7.61 -20.38 -2.87
CA GLU A 276 -8.24 -21.70 -2.88
C GLU A 276 -8.92 -22.04 -4.21
N TYR A 277 -9.60 -21.06 -4.82
CA TYR A 277 -10.25 -21.20 -6.13
C TYR A 277 -9.24 -21.55 -7.22
N ILE A 278 -8.11 -20.83 -7.31
CA ILE A 278 -7.06 -21.10 -8.29
C ILE A 278 -6.43 -22.48 -8.08
N HIS A 279 -6.14 -22.86 -6.84
CA HIS A 279 -5.60 -24.20 -6.54
C HIS A 279 -6.56 -25.30 -7.02
N GLN A 280 -7.86 -25.15 -6.82
CA GLN A 280 -8.86 -26.11 -7.28
C GLN A 280 -8.93 -26.20 -8.81
N GLN A 281 -8.80 -25.08 -9.53
CA GLN A 281 -8.76 -25.09 -10.98
C GLN A 281 -7.57 -25.88 -11.53
N HIS A 282 -6.38 -25.71 -10.93
CA HIS A 282 -5.16 -26.41 -11.32
C HIS A 282 -5.27 -27.92 -11.08
N ASP A 283 -5.88 -28.33 -9.96
CA ASP A 283 -6.11 -29.74 -9.63
C ASP A 283 -7.07 -30.43 -10.63
N ILE A 284 -8.12 -29.74 -11.06
CA ILE A 284 -9.07 -30.24 -12.08
C ILE A 284 -8.36 -30.39 -13.44
N GLN A 285 -7.50 -29.44 -13.81
CA GLN A 285 -6.77 -29.45 -15.07
C GLN A 285 -5.71 -30.58 -15.13
N MET A 286 -5.13 -30.96 -13.99
CA MET A 286 -4.17 -32.07 -13.87
C MET A 286 -4.83 -33.45 -13.74
N GLY A 287 -6.05 -33.54 -13.19
CA GLY A 287 -6.81 -34.79 -13.03
C GLY A 287 -7.53 -35.29 -14.28
N GLY A 288 -7.52 -34.51 -15.37
CA GLY A 288 -8.20 -34.80 -16.64
C GLY A 288 -7.34 -35.44 -17.74
N MET A 289 -6.09 -35.83 -17.46
CA MET A 289 -5.16 -36.48 -18.41
C MET A 289 -5.13 -38.02 -18.27
#